data_AF-D9W514-F1
#
_entry.id   AF-D9W514-F1
#
_cell.length_a   1.000
_cell.length_b   1.000
_cell.length_c   1.000
_cell.angle_alpha   90.00
_cell.angle_beta   90.00
_cell.angle_gamma   90.00
#
_symmetry.space_group_name_H-M   'P 1'
#
loop_
_entity.id
_entity.type
_entity.pdbx_description
1 polymer ?
#
loop_
_entity_poly.entity_id
_entity_poly.type
_entity_poly.pdbx_seq_one_letter_code
_entity_poly.pdbx_strand_id
1 'polypeptide(L)'
;MLTDVLTGWTAETLGGLTLLAGAAVWGWLRRRRTPVAPGATPATATVRQVRTYTLLGARAADGQPVHWPSSRPAGIRITWSGPTGKREQFELTDAVLPDGTYAAERVSVYPNRSAL
;
A
#
# COMPACT_ATOMS: atom_id res chain seq x y z
N MET A 1 -25.75 44.66 12.63
CA MET A 1 -24.50 44.65 11.83
C MET A 1 -23.31 44.12 12.66
N LEU A 2 -23.47 43.03 13.43
CA LEU A 2 -22.38 42.51 14.29
C LEU A 2 -22.44 40.99 14.57
N THR A 3 -23.20 40.22 13.78
CA THR A 3 -23.43 38.78 14.01
C THR A 3 -22.93 37.88 12.89
N ASP A 4 -22.52 38.43 11.74
CA ASP A 4 -22.08 37.66 10.56
C ASP A 4 -20.60 37.29 10.55
N VAL A 5 -19.79 37.80 11.48
CA VAL A 5 -18.32 37.60 11.44
C VAL A 5 -17.86 36.42 12.28
N LEU A 6 -18.68 35.90 13.20
CA LEU A 6 -18.28 34.87 14.16
C LEU A 6 -18.51 33.41 13.69
N THR A 7 -19.29 33.20 12.63
CA THR A 7 -19.65 31.84 12.18
C THR A 7 -18.77 31.30 11.06
N GLY A 8 -17.98 32.16 10.40
CA GLY A 8 -17.12 31.77 9.28
C GLY A 8 -15.81 31.06 9.68
N TRP A 9 -15.35 31.23 10.92
CA TRP A 9 -14.00 30.81 11.35
C TRP A 9 -13.90 29.40 11.94
N THR A 10 -15.02 28.74 12.24
CA THR A 10 -15.00 27.39 12.84
C THR A 10 -14.83 26.28 11.81
N ALA A 11 -15.24 26.51 10.55
CA ALA A 11 -15.19 25.48 9.53
C ALA A 11 -13.76 25.20 9.03
N GLU A 12 -12.95 26.25 8.87
CA GLU A 12 -11.59 26.11 8.33
C GLU A 12 -10.60 25.52 9.35
N THR A 13 -10.79 25.86 10.63
CA THR A 13 -9.94 25.34 11.72
C THR A 13 -10.19 23.86 11.98
N LEU A 14 -11.46 23.40 11.95
CA LEU A 14 -11.80 21.98 12.10
C LEU A 14 -11.33 21.14 10.90
N GLY A 15 -11.51 21.63 9.67
CA GLY A 15 -11.06 20.94 8.46
C GLY A 15 -9.54 20.77 8.41
N GLY A 16 -8.79 21.82 8.72
CA GLY A 16 -7.33 21.80 8.74
C GLY A 16 -6.74 20.90 9.84
N LEU A 17 -7.33 20.92 11.04
CA LEU A 17 -6.87 20.09 12.16
C LEU A 17 -7.06 18.60 11.88
N THR A 18 -8.16 18.23 11.21
CA THR A 18 -8.45 16.83 10.85
C THR A 18 -7.48 16.28 9.80
N LEU A 19 -7.12 17.11 8.80
CA LEU A 19 -6.12 16.75 7.79
C LEU A 19 -4.71 16.61 8.38
N LEU A 20 -4.31 17.50 9.30
CA LEU A 20 -3.02 17.42 9.99
C LEU A 20 -2.93 16.20 10.90
N ALA A 21 -4.00 15.87 11.63
CA ALA A 21 -4.06 14.66 12.46
C ALA A 21 -3.97 13.39 11.59
N GLY A 22 -4.67 13.34 10.46
CA GLY A 22 -4.59 12.23 9.51
C GLY A 22 -3.18 12.04 8.93
N ALA A 23 -2.54 13.13 8.52
CA ALA A 23 -1.18 13.10 7.98
C ALA A 23 -0.13 12.69 9.03
N ALA A 24 -0.28 13.14 10.27
CA ALA A 24 0.61 12.78 11.37
C ALA A 24 0.48 11.29 11.76
N VAL A 25 -0.75 10.77 11.85
CA VAL A 25 -1.01 9.34 12.12
C VAL A 25 -0.47 8.47 10.99
N TRP A 26 -0.68 8.85 9.73
CA TRP A 26 -0.18 8.14 8.57
C TRP A 26 1.35 8.16 8.47
N GLY A 27 1.97 9.31 8.74
CA GLY A 27 3.42 9.47 8.80
C GLY A 27 4.05 8.67 9.93
N TRP A 28 3.42 8.62 11.10
CA TRP A 28 3.88 7.83 12.24
C TRP A 28 3.72 6.33 12.02
N LEU A 29 2.62 5.89 11.39
CA LEU A 29 2.42 4.49 11.02
C LEU A 29 3.45 4.02 9.96
N ARG A 30 3.85 4.90 9.03
CA ARG A 30 4.95 4.64 8.09
C ARG A 30 6.32 4.61 8.78
N ARG A 31 6.59 5.50 9.74
CA ARG A 31 7.85 5.51 10.51
C ARG A 31 7.99 4.29 11.43
N ARG A 32 6.90 3.80 12.03
CA ARG A 32 6.92 2.54 12.79
C ARG A 32 7.17 1.30 11.92
N ARG A 33 7.02 1.43 10.60
CA ARG A 33 7.31 0.36 9.63
C ARG A 33 8.70 0.47 9.01
N THR A 34 9.56 1.37 9.47
CA THR A 34 10.98 1.39 9.10
C THR A 34 11.80 0.71 10.21
N PRO A 35 12.06 -0.60 10.15
CA PRO A 35 13.15 -1.17 10.91
C PRO A 35 14.45 -0.78 10.20
N VAL A 36 15.03 0.36 10.58
CA VAL A 36 16.48 0.55 10.42
C VAL A 36 17.09 0.21 11.76
N ALA A 37 17.44 -1.05 11.93
CA ALA A 37 18.44 -1.48 12.89
C ALA A 37 19.57 -2.16 12.09
N PRO A 38 20.67 -1.45 11.79
CA PRO A 38 21.88 -2.08 11.30
C PRO A 38 22.51 -2.79 12.49
N GLY A 39 22.20 -4.07 12.69
CA GLY A 39 22.81 -4.86 13.76
C GLY A 39 22.06 -6.10 14.26
N ALA A 40 21.01 -6.58 13.60
CA ALA A 40 20.35 -7.82 14.03
C ALA A 40 20.98 -9.05 13.36
N THR A 41 21.79 -9.75 14.15
CA THR A 41 22.20 -11.16 14.08
C THR A 41 21.24 -12.04 13.25
N PRO A 42 21.72 -13.03 12.47
CA PRO A 42 20.84 -13.90 11.67
C PRO A 42 19.86 -14.63 12.59
N ALA A 43 18.66 -14.08 12.71
CA ALA A 43 17.56 -14.70 13.43
C ALA A 43 17.25 -16.00 12.71
N THR A 44 17.32 -17.10 13.47
CA THR A 44 16.81 -18.43 13.17
C THR A 44 15.70 -18.37 12.13
N ALA A 45 15.94 -19.02 10.98
CA ALA A 45 15.03 -19.05 9.84
C ALA A 45 13.67 -19.61 10.27
N THR A 46 12.80 -18.73 10.74
CA THR A 46 11.41 -19.06 11.04
C THR A 46 10.78 -19.32 9.69
N VAL A 47 10.35 -20.57 9.45
CA VAL A 47 9.75 -20.98 8.17
C VAL A 47 8.54 -20.08 7.92
N ARG A 48 8.70 -19.10 7.03
CA ARG A 48 7.68 -18.09 6.79
C ARG A 48 6.62 -18.70 5.86
N GLN A 49 5.42 -18.90 6.40
CA GLN A 49 4.30 -19.48 5.64
C GLN A 49 4.06 -18.71 4.35
N VAL A 50 3.90 -19.45 3.25
CA VAL A 50 3.55 -18.89 1.94
C VAL A 50 2.09 -18.45 1.98
N ARG A 51 1.83 -17.21 1.58
CA ARG A 51 0.50 -16.62 1.46
C ARG A 51 0.19 -16.37 0.00
N THR A 52 -1.07 -16.49 -0.38
CA THR A 52 -1.55 -16.13 -1.71
C THR A 52 -2.09 -14.71 -1.67
N TYR A 53 -1.56 -13.85 -2.53
CA TYR A 53 -1.97 -12.46 -2.63
C TYR A 53 -2.73 -12.20 -3.93
N THR A 54 -3.82 -11.45 -3.88
CA THR A 54 -4.52 -10.96 -5.07
C THR A 54 -4.03 -9.57 -5.40
N LEU A 55 -3.44 -9.41 -6.58
CA LEU A 55 -2.96 -8.11 -7.07
C LEU A 55 -4.15 -7.27 -7.51
N LEU A 56 -4.52 -6.29 -6.69
CA LEU A 56 -5.71 -5.49 -6.91
C LEU A 56 -5.59 -4.65 -8.18
N GLY A 57 -6.56 -4.80 -9.08
CA GLY A 57 -6.61 -4.09 -10.36
C GLY A 57 -5.68 -4.66 -11.44
N ALA A 58 -4.87 -5.69 -11.14
CA ALA A 58 -4.14 -6.44 -12.15
C ALA A 58 -5.01 -7.58 -12.70
N ARG A 59 -4.89 -7.83 -14.00
CA ARG A 59 -5.56 -8.95 -14.68
C ARG A 59 -4.56 -9.74 -15.51
N ALA A 60 -4.65 -11.06 -15.42
CA ALA A 60 -3.88 -11.95 -16.30
C ALA A 60 -4.38 -11.83 -17.75
N ALA A 61 -3.69 -12.48 -18.68
CA ALA A 61 -4.02 -12.43 -20.11
C ALA A 61 -5.44 -12.97 -20.42
N ASP A 62 -5.94 -13.85 -19.57
CA ASP A 62 -7.28 -14.44 -19.59
C ASP A 62 -8.36 -13.56 -18.92
N GLY A 63 -7.99 -12.39 -18.40
CA GLY A 63 -8.89 -11.49 -17.68
C GLY A 63 -9.16 -11.89 -16.23
N GLN A 64 -8.55 -12.96 -15.72
CA GLN A 64 -8.73 -13.40 -14.34
C GLN A 64 -7.92 -12.52 -13.35
N PRO A 65 -8.35 -12.44 -12.08
CA PRO A 65 -7.53 -11.84 -11.02
C PRO A 65 -6.17 -12.51 -10.93
N VAL A 66 -5.13 -11.72 -10.66
CA VAL A 66 -3.77 -12.26 -10.55
C VAL A 66 -3.51 -12.69 -9.11
N HIS A 67 -3.28 -13.99 -8.92
CA HIS A 67 -2.84 -14.57 -7.66
C HIS A 67 -1.31 -14.70 -7.63
N TRP A 68 -0.71 -14.18 -6.57
CA TRP A 68 0.73 -14.13 -6.36
C TRP A 68 1.10 -14.85 -5.06
N PRO A 69 1.63 -16.08 -5.13
CA PRO A 69 2.12 -16.76 -3.94
C PRO A 69 3.42 -16.11 -3.46
N SER A 70 3.47 -15.73 -2.19
CA SER A 70 4.68 -15.18 -1.57
C SER A 70 4.77 -15.49 -0.08
N SER A 71 5.97 -15.84 0.36
CA SER A 71 6.32 -15.88 1.78
C SER A 71 6.78 -14.52 2.30
N ARG A 72 6.74 -13.43 1.50
CA ARG A 72 7.20 -12.10 1.95
C ARG A 72 6.22 -11.43 2.92
N PRO A 73 6.72 -10.62 3.87
CA PRO A 73 5.85 -9.87 4.77
C PRO A 73 5.01 -8.82 4.06
N ALA A 74 3.90 -8.45 4.71
CA ALA A 74 3.17 -7.26 4.35
C ALA A 74 4.08 -6.02 4.50
N GLY A 75 3.78 -4.98 3.73
CA GLY A 75 4.62 -3.79 3.57
C GLY A 75 5.78 -3.96 2.57
N ILE A 76 5.97 -5.16 2.01
CA ILE A 76 6.96 -5.38 0.95
C ILE A 76 6.34 -5.10 -0.41
N ARG A 77 7.09 -4.37 -1.24
CA ARG A 77 6.73 -4.14 -2.64
C ARG A 77 7.26 -5.24 -3.53
N ILE A 78 6.42 -5.68 -4.44
CA ILE A 78 6.76 -6.61 -5.51
C ILE A 78 6.53 -5.91 -6.85
N THR A 79 7.26 -6.34 -7.87
CA THR A 79 7.03 -5.91 -9.25
C THR A 79 6.40 -7.07 -10.00
N TRP A 80 5.28 -6.81 -10.65
CA TRP A 80 4.60 -7.73 -11.54
C TRP A 80 4.66 -7.18 -12.97
N SER A 81 4.84 -8.06 -13.94
CA SER A 81 4.82 -7.70 -15.36
C SER A 81 3.53 -8.22 -15.97
N GLY A 82 2.69 -7.29 -16.44
CA GLY A 82 1.42 -7.64 -17.05
C GLY A 82 1.53 -8.13 -18.48
N PRO A 83 0.43 -8.63 -19.06
CA PRO A 83 0.41 -9.22 -20.40
C PRO A 83 0.79 -8.22 -21.50
N THR A 84 0.61 -6.93 -21.26
CA THR A 84 0.98 -5.83 -22.17
C THR A 84 2.45 -5.39 -22.03
N GLY A 85 3.25 -6.11 -21.25
CA GLY A 85 4.64 -5.76 -20.96
C GLY A 85 4.82 -4.57 -20.00
N LYS A 86 3.71 -4.02 -19.49
CA LYS A 86 3.73 -2.98 -18.44
C LYS A 86 4.22 -3.59 -17.13
N ARG A 87 5.15 -2.89 -16.46
CA ARG A 87 5.63 -3.28 -15.14
C ARG A 87 4.88 -2.48 -14.09
N GLU A 88 4.25 -3.16 -13.16
CA GLU A 88 3.47 -2.55 -12.09
C GLU A 88 4.06 -2.98 -10.74
N GLN A 89 4.04 -2.07 -9.77
CA GLN A 89 4.41 -2.38 -8.39
C GLN A 89 3.17 -2.53 -7.53
N PHE A 90 3.21 -3.56 -6.68
CA PHE A 90 2.18 -3.84 -5.70
C PHE A 90 2.80 -3.96 -4.31
N GLU A 91 2.14 -3.41 -3.31
CA GLU A 91 2.48 -3.56 -1.90
C GLU A 91 1.66 -4.71 -1.32
N LEU A 92 2.34 -5.72 -0.78
CA LEU A 92 1.69 -6.82 -0.08
C LEU A 92 1.08 -6.29 1.22
N THR A 93 -0.17 -6.64 1.51
CA THR A 93 -0.86 -6.20 2.73
C THR A 93 -1.33 -7.38 3.56
N ASP A 94 -1.70 -7.12 4.83
CA ASP A 94 -2.34 -8.13 5.68
C ASP A 94 -3.88 -8.11 5.55
N ALA A 95 -4.45 -7.32 4.63
CA ALA A 95 -5.90 -7.29 4.43
C ALA A 95 -6.35 -8.57 3.74
N VAL A 96 -7.36 -9.25 4.29
CA VAL A 96 -7.91 -10.50 3.73
C VAL A 96 -9.16 -10.17 2.91
N LEU A 97 -9.21 -10.71 1.71
CA LEU A 97 -10.34 -10.60 0.79
C LEU A 97 -11.41 -11.66 1.07
N PRO A 98 -12.65 -11.49 0.54
CA PRO A 98 -13.73 -12.47 0.74
C PRO A 98 -13.41 -13.89 0.25
N ASP A 99 -12.47 -14.02 -0.68
CA ASP A 99 -11.99 -15.30 -1.22
C ASP A 99 -10.89 -15.96 -0.36
N GLY A 100 -10.52 -15.35 0.77
CA GLY A 100 -9.48 -15.83 1.69
C GLY A 100 -8.04 -15.50 1.27
N THR A 101 -7.85 -14.79 0.15
CA THR A 101 -6.53 -14.30 -0.27
C THR A 101 -6.17 -13.00 0.42
N TYR A 102 -4.88 -12.67 0.45
CA TYR A 102 -4.39 -11.39 0.96
C TYR A 102 -4.42 -10.33 -0.16
N ALA A 103 -4.77 -9.09 0.15
CA ALA A 103 -4.74 -8.03 -0.84
C ALA A 103 -3.28 -7.58 -1.09
N ALA A 104 -2.98 -7.31 -2.35
CA ALA A 104 -1.79 -6.56 -2.74
C ALA A 104 -2.21 -5.30 -3.49
N GLU A 105 -1.96 -4.13 -2.89
CA GLU A 105 -2.40 -2.84 -3.40
C GLU A 105 -1.45 -2.29 -4.45
N ARG A 106 -1.98 -1.70 -5.52
CA ARG A 106 -1.15 -1.10 -6.57
C ARG A 106 -0.49 0.19 -6.07
N VAL A 107 0.83 0.30 -6.26
CA VAL A 107 1.63 1.46 -5.85
C VAL A 107 1.97 2.36 -7.04
N SER A 108 2.47 1.78 -8.13
CA SER A 108 2.93 2.54 -9.29
C SER A 108 2.95 1.71 -10.55
N VAL A 109 2.87 2.38 -11.71
CA VAL A 109 3.00 1.76 -13.04
C VAL A 109 4.24 2.36 -13.71
N TYR A 110 5.17 1.50 -14.10
CA TYR A 110 6.30 1.89 -14.94
C TYR A 110 5.87 1.75 -16.41
N PRO A 111 5.94 2.83 -17.20
CA PRO A 111 5.73 2.72 -18.64
C PRO A 111 6.81 1.82 -19.25
N ASN A 112 6.44 1.09 -20.29
CA ASN A 112 7.39 0.27 -21.02
C ASN A 112 8.46 1.19 -21.64
N ARG A 113 9.74 0.98 -21.29
CA ARG A 113 10.86 1.79 -21.75
C ARG A 113 11.16 1.63 -23.24
N SER A 114 10.51 0.67 -23.91
CA SER A 114 10.62 0.41 -25.36
C SER A 114 9.69 1.25 -26.24
N ALA A 115 8.96 2.21 -25.67
CA ALA A 115 8.02 3.07 -26.39
C ALA A 115 8.51 4.52 -26.60
N LEU A 116 9.83 4.74 -26.50
CA LEU A 116 10.49 6.00 -26.85
C LEU A 116 11.40 5.81 -28.06
#